data_AF-A0A5R8N422-F1
#
_entry.id   AF-A0A5R8N422-F1
#
_cell.length_a   1.000
_cell.length_b   1.000
_cell.length_c   1.000
_cell.angle_alpha   90.00
_cell.angle_beta   90.00
_cell.angle_gamma   90.00
#
_symmetry.space_group_name_H-M   'P 1'
#
loop_
_entity.id
_entity.type
_entity.pdbx_description
1 polymer ?
#
loop_
_entity_poly.entity_id
_entity_poly.type
_entity_poly.pdbx_seq_one_letter_code
_entity_poly.pdbx_strand_id
1 'polypeptide(L)'
;MAMATDHPRSAVVRAWLAEGRAKGIAEGKAEGKAEGKAEGKAEGKAEGEAKAVLLILEARDIPLPDEARARILACTDLDTLESWVRKAATAKSADELFL
;
A
#
# COMPACT_ATOMS: atom_id res chain seq x y z
N MET A 1 27.05 59.64 -12.90
CA MET A 1 25.58 59.59 -12.77
C MET A 1 25.13 58.25 -13.29
N ALA A 2 24.60 57.38 -12.43
CA ALA A 2 24.34 55.97 -12.73
C ALA A 2 23.14 55.80 -13.67
N MET A 3 23.32 55.05 -14.76
CA MET A 3 22.20 54.51 -15.53
C MET A 3 22.02 53.05 -15.12
N ALA A 4 21.07 52.83 -14.21
CA ALA A 4 20.62 51.50 -13.86
C ALA A 4 19.87 50.91 -15.06
N THR A 5 20.46 49.93 -15.73
CA THR A 5 19.74 49.11 -16.70
C THR A 5 18.81 48.18 -15.93
N ASP A 6 17.56 48.60 -15.79
CA ASP A 6 16.46 47.78 -15.31
C ASP A 6 16.18 46.68 -16.34
N HIS A 7 16.80 45.51 -16.14
CA HIS A 7 16.58 44.37 -17.01
C HIS A 7 15.25 43.71 -16.58
N PRO A 8 14.22 43.64 -17.43
CA PRO A 8 12.90 43.05 -17.11
C PRO A 8 12.94 41.54 -16.77
N ARG A 9 14.14 40.95 -16.70
CA ARG A 9 14.42 39.56 -16.32
C ARG A 9 14.17 39.26 -14.84
N SER A 10 14.00 40.25 -13.96
CA SER A 10 13.85 39.97 -12.53
C SER A 10 12.44 39.51 -12.12
N ALA A 11 11.38 40.07 -12.73
CA ALA A 11 10.00 39.72 -12.38
C ALA A 11 9.55 38.39 -13.00
N VAL A 12 9.92 38.16 -14.27
CA VAL A 12 9.63 36.92 -14.99
C VAL A 12 10.32 35.72 -14.32
N VAL A 13 11.59 35.87 -13.94
CA VAL A 13 12.32 34.80 -13.23
C VAL A 13 11.72 34.53 -11.85
N ARG A 14 11.29 35.57 -11.10
CA ARG A 14 10.60 35.38 -9.81
C ARG A 14 9.26 34.67 -9.97
N ALA A 15 8.47 35.04 -10.98
CA ALA A 15 7.20 34.39 -11.29
C ALA A 15 7.41 32.91 -11.63
N TRP A 16 8.36 32.61 -12.53
CA TRP A 16 8.72 31.23 -12.88
C TRP A 16 9.21 30.41 -11.68
N LEU A 17 10.04 30.97 -10.81
CA LEU A 17 10.48 30.26 -9.60
C LEU A 17 9.33 30.05 -8.60
N ALA A 18 8.41 31.00 -8.49
CA ALA A 18 7.24 30.86 -7.62
C ALA A 18 6.26 29.81 -8.15
N GLU A 19 5.96 29.85 -9.44
CA GLU A 19 5.13 28.86 -10.14
C GLU A 19 5.76 27.47 -10.09
N GLY A 20 7.07 27.37 -10.35
CA GLY A 20 7.81 26.11 -10.27
C GLY A 20 7.79 25.51 -8.86
N ARG A 21 7.94 26.34 -7.81
CA ARG A 21 7.79 25.88 -6.42
C ARG A 21 6.36 25.46 -6.11
N ALA A 22 5.36 26.25 -6.51
CA ALA A 22 3.96 25.92 -6.27
C ALA A 22 3.57 24.60 -6.95
N LYS A 23 4.02 24.41 -8.19
CA LYS A 23 3.83 23.17 -8.95
C LYS A 23 4.53 21.99 -8.29
N GLY A 24 5.80 22.14 -7.90
CA GLY A 24 6.55 21.07 -7.22
C GLY A 24 5.92 20.64 -5.89
N ILE A 25 5.41 21.59 -5.08
CA ILE A 25 4.70 21.27 -3.84
C ILE A 25 3.36 20.59 -4.11
N ALA A 26 2.64 21.01 -5.16
CA ALA A 26 1.37 20.40 -5.54
C ALA A 26 1.56 18.96 -6.04
N GLU A 27 2.55 18.74 -6.91
CA GLU A 27 2.91 17.43 -7.44
C GLU A 27 3.38 16.49 -6.33
N GLY A 28 4.32 16.93 -5.48
CA GLY A 28 4.80 16.10 -4.36
C GLY A 28 3.70 15.72 -3.35
N LYS A 29 2.75 16.63 -3.08
CA LYS A 29 1.57 16.30 -2.24
C LYS A 29 0.63 15.31 -2.92
N ALA A 30 0.42 15.45 -4.23
CA ALA A 30 -0.46 14.56 -4.98
C ALA A 30 0.14 13.15 -5.06
N GLU A 31 1.44 13.05 -5.35
CA GLU A 31 2.18 11.80 -5.42
C GLU A 31 2.19 11.08 -4.06
N GLY A 32 2.62 11.76 -2.99
CA GLY A 32 2.65 11.14 -1.65
C GLY A 32 1.27 10.69 -1.15
N LYS A 33 0.19 11.40 -1.51
CA LYS A 33 -1.17 10.97 -1.20
C LYS A 33 -1.60 9.76 -2.03
N ALA A 34 -1.20 9.69 -3.30
CA ALA A 34 -1.52 8.57 -4.16
C ALA A 34 -0.79 7.30 -3.71
N GLU A 35 0.50 7.41 -3.40
CA GLU A 35 1.34 6.33 -2.89
C GLU A 35 0.81 5.79 -1.56
N GLY A 36 0.62 6.66 -0.54
CA GLY A 36 0.12 6.22 0.76
C GLY A 36 -1.29 5.61 0.72
N LYS A 37 -2.14 6.04 -0.23
CA LYS A 37 -3.45 5.40 -0.46
C LYS A 37 -3.31 4.02 -1.10
N ALA A 38 -2.37 3.85 -2.02
CA ALA A 38 -2.13 2.58 -2.69
C ALA A 38 -1.56 1.56 -1.69
N GLU A 39 -0.55 1.95 -0.92
CA GLU A 39 0.07 1.14 0.14
C GLU A 39 -0.97 0.73 1.19
N GLY A 40 -1.69 1.67 1.79
CA GLY A 40 -2.69 1.36 2.81
C GLY A 40 -3.85 0.49 2.30
N LYS A 41 -4.19 0.57 1.00
CA LYS A 41 -5.18 -0.33 0.39
C LYS A 41 -4.62 -1.75 0.21
N ALA A 42 -3.36 -1.89 -0.18
CA ALA A 42 -2.71 -3.18 -0.34
C ALA A 42 -2.56 -3.89 1.01
N GLU A 43 -2.04 -3.19 2.02
CA GLU A 43 -1.93 -3.71 3.40
C GLU A 43 -3.29 -4.11 3.97
N GLY A 44 -4.28 -3.21 3.87
CA GLY A 44 -5.63 -3.50 4.37
C GLY A 44 -6.29 -4.69 3.68
N LYS A 45 -6.03 -4.90 2.38
CA LYS A 45 -6.52 -6.09 1.67
C LYS A 45 -5.82 -7.35 2.17
N ALA A 46 -4.49 -7.32 2.32
CA ALA A 46 -3.74 -8.49 2.80
C ALA A 46 -4.16 -8.90 4.22
N GLU A 47 -4.29 -7.94 5.14
CA GLU A 47 -4.81 -8.22 6.48
C GLU A 47 -6.23 -8.80 6.45
N GLY A 48 -7.08 -8.30 5.55
CA GLY A 48 -8.44 -8.79 5.36
C GLY A 48 -8.48 -10.25 4.90
N GLU A 49 -7.72 -10.58 3.87
CA GLU A 49 -7.63 -11.95 3.34
C GLU A 49 -7.02 -12.91 4.39
N ALA A 50 -5.97 -12.50 5.11
CA ALA A 50 -5.39 -13.29 6.19
C ALA A 50 -6.43 -13.60 7.29
N LYS A 51 -7.22 -12.60 7.70
CA LYS A 51 -8.33 -12.80 8.65
C LYS A 51 -9.41 -13.73 8.07
N ALA A 52 -9.72 -13.64 6.78
CA ALA A 52 -10.70 -14.50 6.12
C ALA A 52 -10.26 -15.97 6.14
N VAL A 53 -8.99 -16.27 5.85
CA VAL A 53 -8.43 -17.63 5.96
C VAL A 53 -8.67 -18.20 7.36
N LEU A 54 -8.31 -17.44 8.40
CA LEU A 54 -8.47 -17.89 9.79
C LEU A 54 -9.93 -18.15 10.15
N LEU A 55 -10.85 -17.25 9.77
CA LEU A 55 -12.28 -17.41 10.01
C LEU A 55 -12.86 -18.64 9.33
N ILE A 56 -12.43 -18.95 8.10
CA ILE A 56 -12.89 -20.13 7.37
C ILE A 56 -12.40 -21.41 8.06
N LEU A 57 -11.13 -21.46 8.47
CA LEU A 57 -10.57 -22.64 9.16
C LEU A 57 -11.26 -22.86 10.52
N GLU A 58 -11.51 -21.78 11.27
CA GLU A 58 -12.26 -21.81 12.53
C GLU A 58 -13.69 -22.32 12.31
N ALA A 59 -14.42 -21.79 11.33
CA ALA A 59 -15.78 -22.22 11.00
C ALA A 59 -15.87 -23.69 10.54
N ARG A 60 -14.75 -24.29 10.15
CA ARG A 60 -14.65 -25.70 9.73
C ARG A 60 -14.06 -26.59 10.81
N ASP A 61 -13.82 -26.07 12.01
CA ASP A 61 -13.17 -26.77 13.12
C ASP A 61 -11.82 -27.40 12.73
N ILE A 62 -11.07 -26.76 11.83
CA ILE A 62 -9.74 -27.23 11.43
C ILE A 62 -8.72 -26.69 12.43
N PRO A 63 -8.04 -27.57 13.20
CA PRO A 63 -7.03 -27.12 14.14
C PRO A 63 -5.85 -26.50 13.39
N LEU A 64 -5.47 -25.30 13.83
CA LEU A 64 -4.38 -24.54 13.27
C LEU A 64 -3.34 -24.30 14.37
N PRO A 65 -2.09 -24.79 14.22
CA PRO A 65 -1.03 -24.50 15.18
C PRO A 65 -0.68 -23.00 15.17
N ASP A 66 -0.21 -22.49 16.31
CA ASP A 66 0.08 -21.06 16.49
C ASP A 66 1.11 -20.54 15.47
N GLU A 67 2.07 -21.37 15.07
CA GLU A 67 3.06 -21.05 14.04
C GLU A 67 2.40 -20.83 12.67
N ALA A 68 1.43 -21.66 12.31
CA ALA A 68 0.68 -21.51 11.07
C ALA A 68 -0.21 -20.27 11.09
N ARG A 69 -0.83 -19.97 12.23
CA ARG A 69 -1.60 -18.74 12.43
C ARG A 69 -0.72 -17.50 12.29
N ALA A 70 0.46 -17.50 12.92
CA ALA A 70 1.43 -16.41 12.79
C ALA A 70 1.90 -16.23 11.35
N ARG A 71 2.15 -17.33 10.62
CA ARG A 71 2.51 -17.30 9.19
C ARG A 71 1.42 -16.67 8.33
N ILE A 72 0.15 -16.98 8.58
CA ILE A 72 -0.97 -16.39 7.83
C ILE A 72 -1.07 -14.89 8.10
N LEU A 73 -1.00 -14.48 9.36
CA LEU A 73 -1.10 -13.06 9.76
C LEU A 73 0.08 -12.21 9.30
N ALA A 74 1.27 -12.79 9.14
CA ALA A 74 2.46 -12.10 8.66
C ALA A 74 2.56 -12.04 7.12
N CYS A 75 1.68 -12.73 6.39
CA CYS A 75 1.72 -12.75 4.94
C CYS A 75 1.11 -11.45 4.37
N THR A 76 1.86 -10.78 3.49
CA THR A 76 1.42 -9.58 2.77
C THR A 76 1.19 -9.83 1.28
N ASP A 77 1.49 -11.04 0.81
CA ASP A 77 1.28 -11.44 -0.58
C ASP A 77 -0.18 -11.83 -0.82
N LEU A 78 -0.88 -10.99 -1.56
CA LEU A 78 -2.30 -11.17 -1.86
C LEU A 78 -2.58 -12.44 -2.66
N ASP A 79 -1.71 -12.82 -3.60
CA ASP A 79 -1.95 -13.99 -4.43
C ASP A 79 -1.83 -15.28 -3.60
N THR A 80 -0.86 -15.32 -2.70
CA THR A 80 -0.72 -16.39 -1.70
C THR A 80 -1.93 -16.45 -0.78
N LEU A 81 -2.38 -15.31 -0.24
CA LEU A 81 -3.54 -15.25 0.64
C LEU A 81 -4.84 -15.67 -0.06
N GLU A 82 -5.09 -15.22 -1.28
CA GLU A 82 -6.27 -15.63 -2.07
C GLU A 82 -6.26 -17.14 -2.36
N SER A 83 -5.07 -17.71 -2.62
CA SER A 83 -4.90 -19.17 -2.77
C SER A 83 -5.26 -19.90 -1.47
N TRP A 84 -4.80 -19.39 -0.33
CA TRP A 84 -5.15 -19.93 0.99
C TRP A 84 -6.64 -19.80 1.29
N VAL A 85 -7.31 -18.72 0.93
CA VAL A 85 -8.77 -18.58 1.11
C VAL A 85 -9.52 -19.69 0.37
N ARG A 86 -9.15 -19.95 -0.89
CA ARG A 86 -9.76 -21.02 -1.68
C ARG A 86 -9.48 -22.40 -1.10
N LYS A 87 -8.25 -22.66 -0.67
CA LYS A 87 -7.86 -23.93 -0.05
C LYS A 87 -8.52 -24.13 1.30
N ALA A 88 -8.64 -23.09 2.12
CA ALA A 88 -9.28 -23.14 3.43
C ALA A 88 -10.74 -23.61 3.35
N ALA A 89 -11.42 -23.40 2.22
CA ALA A 89 -12.78 -23.89 2.01
C ALA A 89 -12.87 -25.42 1.81
N THR A 90 -11.80 -26.07 1.34
CA THR A 90 -11.81 -27.51 0.99
C THR A 90 -10.80 -28.37 1.75
N ALA A 91 -9.76 -27.76 2.32
CA ALA A 91 -8.66 -28.42 3.02
C ALA A 91 -9.18 -29.29 4.17
N LYS A 92 -8.52 -30.41 4.45
CA LYS A 92 -8.85 -31.28 5.59
C LYS A 92 -7.93 -31.06 6.79
N SER A 93 -6.84 -30.31 6.60
CA SER A 93 -5.88 -29.94 7.64
C SER A 93 -5.22 -28.60 7.33
N ALA A 94 -4.53 -28.04 8.32
CA ALA A 94 -3.73 -26.83 8.16
C ALA A 94 -2.58 -27.01 7.15
N ASP A 95 -1.98 -28.20 7.07
CA ASP A 95 -0.84 -28.45 6.18
C ASP A 95 -1.22 -28.33 4.69
N GLU A 96 -2.41 -28.80 4.33
CA GLU A 96 -2.95 -28.71 2.95
C GLU A 96 -3.13 -27.27 2.47
N LEU A 97 -3.17 -26.30 3.39
CA LEU A 97 -3.22 -24.88 3.06
C LEU A 97 -1.91 -24.41 2.41
N PHE A 98 -0.77 -24.94 2.88
CA PHE A 98 0.57 -24.45 2.54
C PHE A 98 1.27 -25.24 1.44
N LEU A 99 0.66 -26.33 0.95
CA LEU A 99 1.13 -27.14 -0.19
C LEU A 99 0.84 -26.45 -1.52
#